data_AF-A0A2V7XZ77-F1
#
_entry.id   AF-A0A2V7XZ77-F1
#
_cell.length_a   1.000
_cell.length_b   1.000
_cell.length_c   1.000
_cell.angle_alpha   90.00
_cell.angle_beta   90.00
_cell.angle_gamma   90.00
#
_symmetry.space_group_name_H-M   'P 1'
#
loop_
_entity.id
_entity.type
_entity.pdbx_description
1 polymer ?
#
loop_
_entity_poly.entity_id
_entity_poly.type
_entity_poly.pdbx_seq_one_letter_code
_entity_poly.pdbx_strand_id
1 'polypeptide(L)'
;MDGGIATRWAAIVSGLLLYHFSAFETLLWTGNPYLRGFTIPVLALLIIGASSSGGDFAKRADADRGSGENRWPLALIQVLFVQIYCFAAWAKLYSGGLQWMHAENIRRYIIAIDQWTGAAPSPINRFIIDSPGAAASIAVCGVVFEA
;
A
#
# COMPACT_ATOMS: atom_id res chain seq x y z
N MET A 1 31.17 -13.15 -17.85
CA MET A 1 30.62 -11.80 -18.06
C MET A 1 29.22 -11.74 -17.46
N ASP A 2 29.11 -11.03 -16.34
CA ASP A 2 28.13 -9.94 -16.19
C ASP A 2 26.64 -10.27 -15.96
N GLY A 3 26.29 -11.51 -15.61
CA GLY A 3 24.88 -11.86 -15.28
C GLY A 3 24.26 -10.94 -14.23
N GLY A 4 25.03 -10.51 -13.23
CA GLY A 4 24.55 -9.61 -12.19
C GLY A 4 24.42 -8.14 -12.59
N ILE A 5 25.19 -7.69 -13.58
CA ILE A 5 25.13 -6.31 -14.07
C ILE A 5 23.93 -6.11 -15.00
N ALA A 6 23.61 -7.13 -15.80
CA ALA A 6 22.41 -7.13 -16.64
C ALA A 6 21.13 -7.03 -15.80
N THR A 7 21.02 -7.79 -14.71
CA THR A 7 19.85 -7.73 -13.81
C THR A 7 19.70 -6.37 -13.14
N ARG A 8 20.81 -5.73 -12.77
CA ARG A 8 20.79 -4.38 -12.16
C ARG A 8 20.30 -3.32 -13.14
N TRP A 9 20.83 -3.33 -14.36
CA TRP A 9 20.36 -2.42 -15.40
C TRP A 9 18.91 -2.70 -15.79
N ALA A 10 18.51 -3.97 -15.88
CA ALA A 10 17.12 -4.33 -16.13
C ALA A 10 16.19 -3.79 -15.02
N ALA A 11 16.57 -3.93 -13.74
CA ALA A 11 15.79 -3.37 -12.63
C ALA A 11 15.69 -1.84 -12.69
N ILE A 12 16.79 -1.14 -12.96
CA ILE A 12 16.79 0.32 -13.10
C ILE A 12 15.90 0.75 -14.26
N VAL A 13 16.06 0.13 -15.43
CA VAL A 13 15.28 0.44 -16.63
C VAL A 13 13.80 0.14 -16.40
N SER A 14 13.46 -1.01 -15.81
CA SER A 14 12.08 -1.35 -15.45
C SER A 14 11.48 -0.35 -14.46
N GLY A 15 12.23 0.08 -13.44
CA GLY A 15 11.76 1.09 -12.49
C GLY A 15 11.51 2.45 -13.15
N LEU A 16 12.41 2.90 -14.03
CA LEU A 16 12.26 4.14 -14.80
C LEU A 16 11.09 4.07 -15.78
N LEU A 17 10.94 2.95 -16.50
CA LEU A 17 9.81 2.73 -17.40
C LEU A 17 8.49 2.73 -16.62
N LEU A 18 8.44 2.08 -15.46
CA LEU A 18 7.23 2.05 -14.63
C LEU A 18 6.86 3.44 -14.13
N TYR A 19 7.84 4.23 -13.69
CA TYR A 19 7.63 5.63 -13.33
C TYR A 19 7.14 6.47 -14.53
N HIS A 20 7.74 6.28 -15.70
CA HIS A 20 7.33 7.01 -16.92
C HIS A 20 5.91 6.61 -17.38
N PHE A 21 5.61 5.31 -17.40
CA PHE A 21 4.31 4.80 -17.83
C PHE A 21 3.19 5.01 -16.82
N SER A 22 3.49 5.26 -15.55
CA SER A 22 2.46 5.65 -14.57
C SER A 22 1.67 6.90 -14.96
N ALA A 23 2.23 7.77 -15.81
CA ALA A 23 1.48 8.89 -16.38
C ALA A 23 0.29 8.43 -17.24
N PHE A 24 0.36 7.24 -17.86
CA PHE A 24 -0.75 6.66 -18.62
C PHE A 24 -1.90 6.16 -17.74
N GLU A 25 -1.65 5.78 -16.49
CA GLU A 25 -2.71 5.44 -15.52
C GLU A 25 -3.71 6.61 -15.38
N THR A 26 -3.20 7.84 -15.41
CA THR A 26 -4.04 9.03 -15.28
C THR A 26 -4.88 9.35 -16.51
N LEU A 27 -4.54 8.81 -17.67
CA LEU A 27 -5.40 8.86 -18.85
C LEU A 27 -6.56 7.87 -18.78
N LEU A 28 -6.40 6.78 -18.01
CA LEU A 28 -7.39 5.70 -17.93
C LEU A 28 -8.29 5.80 -16.69
N TRP A 29 -7.80 6.32 -15.55
CA TRP A 29 -8.53 6.15 -14.27
C TRP A 29 -8.51 7.34 -13.28
N THR A 30 -7.50 8.22 -13.27
CA THR A 30 -7.34 9.23 -12.18
C THR A 30 -7.04 10.65 -12.66
N GLY A 31 -7.89 11.61 -12.25
CA GLY A 31 -7.76 13.04 -12.62
C GLY A 31 -6.82 13.88 -11.74
N ASN A 32 -6.21 13.31 -10.69
CA ASN A 32 -5.34 14.06 -9.78
C ASN A 32 -3.85 13.92 -10.18
N PRO A 33 -3.18 15.01 -10.61
CA PRO A 33 -1.80 14.96 -11.07
C PRO A 33 -0.76 14.75 -9.96
N TYR A 34 -1.13 14.89 -8.68
CA TYR A 34 -0.20 14.83 -7.55
C TYR A 34 0.00 13.42 -6.97
N LEU A 35 -0.78 12.42 -7.41
CA LEU A 35 -0.70 11.04 -6.93
C LEU A 35 0.18 10.14 -7.83
N ARG A 36 1.05 10.71 -8.67
CA ARG A 36 1.61 9.98 -9.82
C ARG A 36 2.87 9.19 -9.51
N GLY A 37 2.77 7.88 -9.71
CA GLY A 37 3.85 7.06 -10.26
C GLY A 37 5.00 6.66 -9.36
N PHE A 38 5.26 7.44 -8.32
CA PHE A 38 6.28 7.13 -7.32
C PHE A 38 5.77 6.07 -6.34
N THR A 39 5.63 4.86 -6.85
CA THR A 39 5.07 3.71 -6.13
C THR A 39 6.19 2.89 -5.48
N ILE A 40 5.83 2.09 -4.46
CA ILE A 40 6.76 1.15 -3.81
C ILE A 40 7.51 0.27 -4.83
N PRO A 41 6.87 -0.29 -5.87
CA PRO A 41 7.57 -1.05 -6.91
C PRO A 41 8.66 -0.26 -7.64
N VAL A 42 8.45 1.02 -7.96
CA VAL A 42 9.47 1.86 -8.60
C VAL A 42 10.69 2.00 -7.69
N LEU A 43 10.45 2.37 -6.42
CA LEU A 43 11.50 2.49 -5.41
C LEU A 43 12.25 1.17 -5.20
N ALA A 44 11.52 0.06 -5.09
CA ALA A 44 12.09 -1.26 -4.90
C ALA A 44 13.01 -1.66 -6.06
N LEU A 45 12.58 -1.43 -7.31
CA LEU A 45 13.37 -1.72 -8.50
C LEU A 45 14.66 -0.88 -8.57
N LEU A 46 14.58 0.41 -8.23
CA LEU A 46 15.75 1.28 -8.16
C LEU A 46 16.72 0.87 -7.04
N ILE A 47 16.21 0.52 -5.87
CA ILE A 47 17.01 0.04 -4.71
C ILE A 47 17.72 -1.28 -5.06
N ILE A 48 17.02 -2.22 -5.70
CA ILE A 48 17.59 -3.50 -6.14
C ILE A 48 18.66 -3.27 -7.22
N GLY A 49 18.40 -2.37 -8.17
CA GLY A 49 19.37 -2.02 -9.21
C GLY A 49 20.62 -1.32 -8.66
N ALA A 50 20.46 -0.43 -7.67
CA ALA A 50 21.55 0.25 -7.00
C ALA A 50 22.40 -0.71 -6.16
N SER A 51 21.82 -1.77 -5.61
CA SER A 51 22.55 -2.74 -4.79
C SER A 51 23.57 -3.56 -5.59
N SER A 52 24.77 -3.73 -5.04
CA SER A 52 25.79 -4.66 -5.54
C SER A 52 25.36 -6.13 -5.41
N SER A 53 24.34 -6.43 -4.60
CA SER A 53 23.77 -7.77 -4.43
C SER A 53 22.70 -8.15 -5.47
N GLY A 54 22.34 -7.23 -6.38
CA GLY A 54 21.25 -7.36 -7.36
C GLY A 54 21.34 -8.57 -8.32
N GLY A 55 22.54 -9.12 -8.53
CA GLY A 55 22.76 -10.16 -9.54
C GLY A 55 22.43 -11.59 -9.15
N ASP A 56 22.35 -11.89 -7.85
CA ASP A 56 22.17 -13.25 -7.34
C ASP A 56 21.15 -13.28 -6.19
N PHE A 57 20.14 -12.39 -6.19
CA PHE A 57 19.15 -12.32 -5.11
C PHE A 57 18.49 -13.66 -4.79
N ALA A 58 18.17 -14.46 -5.83
CA ALA A 58 17.58 -15.79 -5.68
C ALA A 58 18.58 -16.86 -5.18
N LYS A 59 19.89 -16.71 -5.44
CA LYS A 59 20.92 -17.67 -5.05
C LYS A 59 21.57 -17.33 -3.70
N ARG A 60 21.60 -16.05 -3.32
CA ARG A 60 22.21 -15.56 -2.07
C ARG A 60 21.24 -15.51 -0.89
N ALA A 61 19.93 -15.49 -1.12
CA ALA A 61 18.95 -15.56 -0.04
C ALA A 61 19.11 -16.82 0.83
N ASP A 62 19.56 -17.95 0.25
CA ASP A 62 19.83 -19.19 0.98
C ASP A 62 21.28 -19.31 1.49
N ALA A 63 22.26 -18.74 0.78
CA ALA A 63 23.67 -18.87 1.13
C ALA A 63 24.13 -17.91 2.24
N ASP A 64 23.40 -16.81 2.46
CA ASP A 64 23.86 -15.68 3.28
C ASP A 64 23.08 -15.54 4.60
N ARG A 65 22.75 -16.66 5.25
CA ARG A 65 22.19 -16.66 6.62
C ARG A 65 23.15 -16.08 7.67
N GLY A 66 24.38 -15.70 7.29
CA GLY A 66 25.44 -15.25 8.20
C GLY A 66 25.97 -13.82 8.01
N SER A 67 25.88 -13.17 6.84
CA SER A 67 26.39 -11.80 6.66
C SER A 67 25.25 -10.77 6.51
N GLY A 68 25.12 -9.87 7.49
CA GLY A 68 24.10 -8.82 7.49
C GLY A 68 24.29 -7.77 6.39
N GLU A 69 25.44 -7.77 5.71
CA GLU A 69 25.90 -6.72 4.80
C GLU A 69 25.11 -6.69 3.47
N ASN A 70 24.53 -7.82 3.04
CA ASN A 70 23.80 -7.91 1.77
C ASN A 70 22.27 -7.73 1.88
N ARG A 71 21.72 -7.57 3.10
CA ARG A 71 20.27 -7.53 3.35
C ARG A 71 19.67 -6.12 3.39
N TRP A 72 20.52 -5.09 3.38
CA TRP A 72 20.10 -3.69 3.44
C TRP A 72 19.06 -3.30 2.38
N PRO A 73 19.08 -3.79 1.11
CA PRO A 73 18.10 -3.37 0.12
C PRO A 73 16.70 -3.88 0.47
N LEU A 74 16.60 -5.12 0.97
CA LEU A 74 15.35 -5.71 1.42
C LEU A 74 14.82 -4.99 2.67
N ALA A 75 15.69 -4.72 3.63
CA ALA A 75 15.33 -3.97 4.84
C ALA A 75 14.82 -2.56 4.48
N LEU A 76 15.46 -1.87 3.53
CA LEU A 76 15.03 -0.56 3.07
C LEU A 76 13.66 -0.61 2.38
N ILE A 77 13.41 -1.60 1.53
CA ILE A 77 12.09 -1.80 0.90
C ILE A 77 11.01 -2.06 1.96
N GLN A 78 11.31 -2.90 2.96
CA GLN A 78 10.39 -3.17 4.07
C GLN A 78 10.10 -1.91 4.89
N VAL A 79 11.12 -1.10 5.20
CA VAL A 79 10.95 0.17 5.91
C VAL A 79 10.08 1.14 5.12
N LEU A 80 10.34 1.30 3.81
CA LEU A 80 9.54 2.15 2.94
C LEU A 80 8.08 1.67 2.87
N PHE A 81 7.87 0.36 2.79
CA PHE A 81 6.53 -0.23 2.78
C PHE A 81 5.79 0.07 4.10
N VAL A 82 6.40 -0.26 5.25
CA VAL A 82 5.81 -0.03 6.57
C VAL A 82 5.53 1.46 6.81
N GLN A 83 6.43 2.34 6.37
CA GLN A 83 6.28 3.78 6.55
C GLN A 83 5.00 4.34 5.92
N ILE A 84 4.56 3.82 4.77
CA ILE A 84 3.30 4.24 4.13
C ILE A 84 2.11 3.89 5.03
N TYR A 85 2.03 2.64 5.51
CA TYR A 85 0.94 2.23 6.38
C TYR A 85 0.97 2.97 7.70
N CYS A 86 2.15 3.17 8.30
CA CYS A 86 2.30 3.97 9.51
C CYS A 86 1.82 5.40 9.30
N PHE A 87 2.19 6.06 8.19
CA PHE A 87 1.75 7.43 7.94
C PHE A 87 0.28 7.53 7.53
N ALA A 88 -0.27 6.54 6.84
CA ALA A 88 -1.70 6.47 6.55
C ALA A 88 -2.52 6.30 7.85
N ALA A 89 -2.11 5.38 8.71
CA ALA A 89 -2.71 5.17 10.03
C ALA A 89 -2.58 6.43 10.90
N TRP A 90 -1.39 7.05 10.91
CA TRP A 90 -1.16 8.31 11.62
C TRP A 90 -2.04 9.44 11.08
N ALA A 91 -2.15 9.60 9.76
CA ALA A 91 -2.98 10.62 9.14
C ALA A 91 -4.46 10.43 9.48
N LYS A 92 -4.96 9.17 9.47
CA LYS A 92 -6.32 8.85 9.94
C LYS A 92 -6.52 9.22 11.40
N LEU A 93 -5.55 8.87 12.27
CA LEU A 93 -5.60 9.18 13.69
C LEU A 93 -5.52 10.69 13.95
N TYR A 94 -4.69 11.42 13.21
CA TYR A 94 -4.50 12.85 13.37
C TYR A 94 -5.69 13.68 12.84
N SER A 95 -6.24 13.30 11.68
CA SER A 95 -7.36 14.04 11.05
C SER A 95 -8.74 13.67 11.60
N GLY A 96 -8.96 12.41 11.98
CA GLY A 96 -10.25 11.88 12.42
C GLY A 96 -10.30 11.36 13.86
N GLY A 97 -9.17 11.36 14.58
CA GLY A 97 -9.09 10.83 15.95
C GLY A 97 -9.35 9.32 16.00
N LEU A 98 -9.83 8.81 17.14
CA LEU A 98 -10.39 7.45 17.27
C LEU A 98 -11.88 7.39 16.89
N GLN A 99 -12.47 8.51 16.48
CA GLN A 99 -13.91 8.58 16.25
C GLN A 99 -14.34 7.71 15.06
N TRP A 100 -13.48 7.49 14.07
CA TRP A 100 -13.77 6.56 12.96
C TRP A 100 -13.95 5.11 13.44
N MET A 101 -13.41 4.74 14.59
CA MET A 101 -13.58 3.40 15.20
C MET A 101 -14.88 3.25 15.98
N HIS A 102 -15.70 4.30 16.11
CA HIS A 102 -17.00 4.17 16.76
C HIS A 102 -18.03 3.56 15.81
N ALA A 103 -18.75 2.55 16.31
CA ALA A 103 -19.86 1.89 15.60
C ALA A 103 -20.89 2.89 15.04
N GLU A 104 -21.14 3.98 15.77
CA GLU A 104 -22.06 5.05 15.35
C GLU A 104 -21.54 5.83 14.12
N ASN A 105 -20.24 5.98 13.96
CA ASN A 105 -19.67 6.65 12.79
C ASN A 105 -19.71 5.74 11.55
N ILE A 106 -19.49 4.44 11.70
CA ILE A 106 -19.65 3.48 10.59
C ILE A 106 -21.08 3.49 10.08
N ARG A 107 -22.06 3.50 11.00
CA ARG A 107 -23.47 3.63 10.66
C ARG A 107 -23.74 4.92 9.87
N ARG A 108 -23.21 6.05 10.32
CA ARG A 108 -23.33 7.34 9.62
C ARG A 108 -22.67 7.34 8.25
N TYR A 109 -21.50 6.71 8.09
CA TYR A 109 -20.83 6.59 6.81
C TYR A 109 -21.63 5.75 5.81
N ILE A 110 -22.21 4.62 6.24
CA ILE A 110 -23.05 3.77 5.39
C ILE A 110 -24.28 4.56 4.92
N ILE A 111 -24.94 5.26 5.84
CA ILE A 111 -26.09 6.12 5.51
C ILE A 111 -25.68 7.23 4.52
N ALA A 112 -24.54 7.88 4.74
CA ALA A 112 -24.05 8.95 3.88
C ALA A 112 -23.73 8.44 2.46
N ILE A 113 -23.17 7.24 2.31
CA ILE A 113 -22.90 6.62 1.01
C ILE A 113 -24.19 6.24 0.29
N ASP A 114 -25.15 5.64 0.99
CA ASP A 114 -26.46 5.30 0.41
C ASP A 114 -27.20 6.57 -0.05
N GLN A 115 -27.12 7.67 0.71
CA GLN A 115 -27.67 8.98 0.33
C GLN A 115 -26.94 9.60 -0.87
N TRP A 116 -25.60 9.53 -0.90
CA TRP A 116 -24.80 10.13 -1.96
C TRP A 116 -24.96 9.39 -3.30
N THR A 117 -25.08 8.06 -3.25
CA THR A 117 -25.26 7.23 -4.45
C THR A 117 -26.70 7.22 -4.96
N GLY A 118 -27.67 7.63 -4.13
CA GLY A 118 -29.10 7.57 -4.45
C GLY A 118 -29.64 6.15 -4.59
N ALA A 119 -28.85 5.14 -4.21
CA ALA A 119 -29.23 3.73 -4.27
C ALA A 119 -30.08 3.35 -3.05
N ALA A 120 -31.02 2.43 -3.25
CA ALA A 120 -31.75 1.85 -2.12
C ALA A 120 -30.76 1.09 -1.20
N PRO A 121 -30.81 1.27 0.12
CA PRO A 121 -29.90 0.60 1.05
C PRO A 121 -29.96 -0.91 0.86
N SER A 122 -28.81 -1.52 0.62
CA SER A 122 -28.70 -2.98 0.48
C SER A 122 -29.20 -3.68 1.75
N PRO A 123 -29.69 -4.93 1.66
CA PRO A 123 -30.14 -5.69 2.84
C PRO A 123 -29.04 -5.82 3.91
N ILE A 124 -27.78 -5.90 3.47
CA ILE A 124 -26.60 -5.95 4.33
C ILE A 124 -26.37 -4.59 5.01
N ASN A 125 -26.47 -3.48 4.28
CA ASN A 125 -26.35 -2.13 4.86
C ASN A 125 -27.43 -1.89 5.92
N ARG A 126 -28.68 -2.28 5.67
CA ARG A 126 -29.76 -2.19 6.66
C ARG A 126 -29.47 -3.02 7.90
N PHE A 127 -29.05 -4.27 7.74
CA PHE A 127 -28.69 -5.13 8.85
C PHE A 127 -27.59 -4.53 9.74
N ILE A 128 -26.57 -3.93 9.13
CA ILE A 128 -25.46 -3.27 9.84
C ILE A 128 -25.95 -1.99 10.55
N ILE A 129 -26.82 -1.22 9.90
CA ILE A 129 -27.42 -0.01 10.48
C ILE A 129 -28.32 -0.35 11.68
N ASP A 130 -29.04 -1.47 11.64
CA ASP A 130 -29.99 -1.85 12.68
C ASP A 130 -29.34 -2.62 13.84
N SER A 131 -28.15 -3.18 13.65
CA SER A 131 -27.44 -4.01 14.64
C SER A 131 -26.18 -3.33 15.20
N PRO A 132 -26.23 -2.78 16.44
CA PRO A 132 -25.07 -2.12 17.05
C PRO A 132 -23.83 -3.02 17.16
N GLY A 133 -24.05 -4.32 17.39
CA GLY A 133 -22.98 -5.33 17.44
C GLY A 133 -22.31 -5.59 16.10
N ALA A 134 -23.04 -5.49 14.99
CA ALA A 134 -22.50 -5.67 13.64
C ALA A 134 -21.66 -4.46 13.20
N ALA A 135 -22.11 -3.24 13.53
CA ALA A 135 -21.33 -2.03 13.29
C ALA A 135 -20.05 -2.00 14.14
N ALA A 136 -20.11 -2.45 15.40
CA ALA A 136 -18.93 -2.57 16.27
C ALA A 136 -17.93 -3.62 15.77
N SER A 137 -18.40 -4.78 15.30
CA SER A 137 -17.51 -5.80 14.75
C SER A 137 -16.88 -5.36 13.44
N ILE A 138 -17.59 -4.62 12.58
CA ILE A 138 -16.99 -4.00 11.38
C ILE A 138 -15.94 -2.95 11.77
N ALA A 139 -16.19 -2.16 12.82
CA ALA A 139 -15.19 -1.20 13.32
C ALA A 139 -13.90 -1.90 13.77
N VAL A 140 -14.04 -2.96 14.56
CA VAL A 140 -12.90 -3.73 15.06
C VAL A 140 -12.19 -4.48 13.93
N CYS A 141 -12.94 -5.11 13.02
CA CYS A 141 -12.36 -5.77 11.85
C CYS A 141 -11.66 -4.76 10.94
N GLY A 142 -12.23 -3.58 10.70
CA GLY A 142 -11.58 -2.52 9.92
C GLY A 142 -10.24 -2.14 10.55
N VAL A 143 -10.16 -2.04 11.88
CA VAL A 143 -8.90 -1.74 12.57
C VAL A 143 -7.91 -2.91 12.48
N VAL A 144 -8.37 -4.15 12.61
CA VAL A 144 -7.50 -5.34 12.62
C VAL A 144 -6.99 -5.72 11.22
N PHE A 145 -7.78 -5.45 10.17
CA PHE A 145 -7.44 -5.81 8.80
C PHE A 145 -6.87 -4.64 7.98
N GLU A 146 -7.11 -3.38 8.36
CA GLU A 146 -6.48 -2.21 7.72
C GLU A 146 -5.21 -1.71 8.45
N ALA A 147 -4.91 -2.17 9.67
CA ALA A 147 -3.65 -1.89 10.37
C ALA A 147 -2.58 -2.96 10.09
#